data_AF-A0A6P8VL45-F1
#
_entry.id   AF-A0A6P8VL45-F1
#
_cell.length_a   1.000
_cell.length_b   1.000
_cell.length_c   1.000
_cell.angle_alpha   90.00
_cell.angle_beta   90.00
_cell.angle_gamma   90.00
#
_symmetry.space_group_name_H-M   'P 1'
#
loop_
_entity.id
_entity.type
_entity.pdbx_description
1 polymer ?
#
loop_
_entity_poly.entity_id
_entity_poly.type
_entity_poly.pdbx_seq_one_letter_code
_entity_poly.pdbx_strand_id
1 'polypeptide(L)'
;MYASIQGRYVEHIEQHNLPMHILDKNFGHPSRPDDDHEEQWNKRESSAGHTKSKYFNPPKTLPNPKSPPATKVKKRKVDQQEQDAQGNLTWLWKKKDTEVVVAVLPSQMKGHILLIRHCELCSLRPHQWLTGEVIEGVFHVAADKFAVLNKMYLLNHYTASVILFGDRTQLISHSLPKVNFDNSEAVLSFVLVNNNHWKLLYIHANTSTVFLVDPAQSIKELDDSEHAAKRIQEYFRMRRTRHSITDWVDVKWKGGVMGHPLQTDGCSCGVVVVKMAKAVMESFPLIPNVNFECSKKYMKRERRELALEILEASVFDEHTYCAMCAALRPPGSPITDWVQCDDCERWYHAQCLAMDSRDFKKAETGYWNCPLCK
;
A
#
# COMPACT_ATOMS: atom_id res chain seq x y z
N MET A 1 -3.41 -9.06 19.55
CA MET A 1 -2.19 -8.92 18.71
C MET A 1 -2.61 -8.50 17.31
N TYR A 2 -2.56 -7.19 17.06
CA TYR A 2 -2.86 -6.63 15.75
C TYR A 2 -1.78 -7.06 14.73
N ALA A 3 -2.20 -7.43 13.52
CA ALA A 3 -1.30 -7.88 12.46
C ALA A 3 -0.54 -6.71 11.78
N SER A 4 -1.11 -5.50 11.81
CA SER A 4 -0.51 -4.33 11.19
C SER A 4 0.40 -3.56 12.13
N ILE A 5 1.40 -2.90 11.57
CA ILE A 5 2.30 -2.00 12.32
C ILE A 5 1.49 -0.86 12.95
N GLN A 6 0.55 -0.26 12.23
CA GLN A 6 -0.31 0.79 12.78
C GLN A 6 -1.16 0.28 13.95
N GLY A 7 -1.74 -0.92 13.84
CA GLY A 7 -2.47 -1.54 14.94
C GLY A 7 -1.58 -1.83 16.16
N ARG A 8 -0.33 -2.27 15.93
CA ARG A 8 0.65 -2.45 17.01
C ARG A 8 1.07 -1.14 17.68
N TYR A 9 1.16 -0.04 16.93
CA TYR A 9 1.43 1.29 17.49
C TYR A 9 0.25 1.82 18.30
N VAL A 10 -0.98 1.61 17.85
CA VAL A 10 -2.19 1.97 18.61
C VAL A 10 -2.27 1.16 19.91
N GLU A 11 -2.06 -0.17 19.84
CA GLU A 11 -2.00 -1.06 21.02
C GLU A 11 -0.92 -0.62 22.02
N HIS A 12 0.26 -0.22 21.53
CA HIS A 12 1.35 0.27 22.39
C HIS A 12 1.00 1.61 23.07
N ILE A 13 0.35 2.53 22.36
CA ILE A 13 -0.07 3.82 22.93
C ILE A 13 -1.10 3.61 24.03
N GLU A 14 -2.07 2.71 23.82
CA GLU A 14 -3.11 2.35 24.79
C GLU A 14 -2.54 1.63 26.01
N GLN A 15 -1.63 0.66 25.83
CA GLN A 15 -1.02 -0.12 26.92
C GLN A 15 -0.15 0.73 27.86
N HIS A 16 0.47 1.78 27.34
CA HIS A 16 1.39 2.64 28.11
C HIS A 16 0.78 4.00 28.47
N ASN A 17 -0.52 4.19 28.23
CA ASN A 17 -1.25 5.43 28.54
C ASN A 17 -0.57 6.68 27.93
N LEU A 18 0.02 6.51 26.74
CA LEU A 18 0.75 7.57 26.04
C LEU A 18 -0.25 8.49 25.33
N PRO A 19 0.06 9.78 25.18
CA PRO A 19 -0.88 10.71 24.58
C PRO A 19 -0.95 10.53 23.05
N MET A 20 -2.17 10.34 22.52
CA MET A 20 -2.45 10.05 21.11
C MET A 20 -1.92 11.08 20.10
N HIS A 21 -1.66 12.32 20.53
CA HIS A 21 -1.11 13.39 19.68
C HIS A 21 0.35 13.15 19.24
N ILE A 22 1.01 12.10 19.71
CA ILE A 22 2.31 11.65 19.18
C ILE A 22 2.18 11.25 17.70
N LEU A 23 0.99 10.82 17.28
CA LEU A 23 0.66 10.53 15.88
C LEU A 23 0.37 11.83 15.06
N ASP A 24 0.17 12.97 15.73
CA ASP A 24 -0.26 14.24 15.13
C ASP A 24 0.90 15.19 14.78
N LYS A 25 2.16 14.75 14.74
CA LYS A 25 3.29 15.63 14.39
C LYS A 25 3.22 16.10 12.92
N ASN A 26 2.47 17.18 12.72
CA ASN A 26 2.64 18.11 11.62
C ASN A 26 4.02 18.75 11.74
N PHE A 27 4.88 18.57 10.74
CA PHE A 27 6.04 19.45 10.54
C PHE A 27 5.49 20.85 10.23
N GLY A 28 5.38 21.69 11.24
CA GLY A 28 5.07 23.10 11.07
C GLY A 28 6.19 23.78 10.30
N HIS A 29 5.87 24.34 9.12
CA HIS A 29 6.72 25.35 8.49
C HIS A 29 6.78 26.58 9.41
N PRO A 30 7.95 27.06 9.84
CA PRO A 30 8.04 28.35 10.50
C PRO A 30 7.82 29.44 9.45
N SER A 31 6.84 30.31 9.71
CA SER A 31 6.55 31.51 8.92
C SER A 31 7.01 32.75 9.69
N ARG A 32 8.14 33.36 9.28
CA ARG A 32 8.33 34.78 8.91
C ARG A 32 9.80 35.25 8.97
N PRO A 33 10.14 36.32 8.24
CA PRO A 33 11.48 36.61 7.73
C PRO A 33 12.24 37.56 8.67
N ASP A 34 13.56 37.41 8.72
CA ASP A 34 14.49 38.54 8.85
C ASP A 34 15.89 38.06 8.42
N ASP A 35 16.61 39.02 7.87
CA ASP A 35 17.85 38.92 7.11
C ASP A 35 18.95 38.05 7.73
N ASP A 36 19.72 37.38 6.86
CA ASP A 36 21.18 37.44 6.99
C ASP A 36 21.88 37.10 5.66
N HIS A 37 22.59 38.13 5.19
CA HIS A 37 23.77 38.23 4.35
C HIS A 37 23.94 37.35 3.10
N GLU A 38 24.10 38.04 1.97
CA GLU A 38 24.67 37.55 0.72
C GLU A 38 25.91 36.66 0.96
N GLU A 39 25.76 35.35 0.84
CA GLU A 39 26.90 34.45 0.68
C GLU A 39 27.50 34.64 -0.72
N GLN A 40 28.50 35.51 -0.78
CA GLN A 40 29.40 35.65 -1.92
C GLN A 40 30.09 34.32 -2.19
N TRP A 41 29.78 33.73 -3.34
CA TRP A 41 30.51 32.60 -3.91
C TRP A 41 31.93 33.06 -4.30
N ASN A 42 32.84 33.10 -3.33
CA ASN A 42 34.26 33.15 -3.64
C ASN A 42 34.67 31.80 -4.24
N LYS A 43 34.81 31.80 -5.57
CA LYS A 43 35.55 30.78 -6.33
C LYS A 43 36.91 30.57 -5.66
N ARG A 44 37.10 29.45 -4.97
CA ARG A 44 38.44 28.97 -4.66
C ARG A 44 38.91 28.10 -5.80
N GLU A 45 39.98 28.60 -6.43
CA GLU A 45 40.75 27.90 -7.44
C GLU A 45 41.29 26.57 -6.91
N SER A 46 41.40 25.65 -7.87
CA SER A 46 42.02 24.33 -7.79
C SER A 46 43.26 24.26 -6.92
N SER A 47 43.27 23.33 -5.97
CA SER A 47 44.50 22.75 -5.43
C SER A 47 44.33 21.24 -5.43
N ALA A 48 45.01 20.60 -6.38
CA ALA A 48 45.07 19.16 -6.53
C ALA A 48 45.73 18.52 -5.30
N GLY A 49 44.96 17.75 -4.54
CA GLY A 49 45.45 16.84 -3.51
C GLY A 49 45.08 15.41 -3.89
N HIS A 50 46.08 14.61 -4.26
CA HIS A 50 45.94 13.20 -4.60
C HIS A 50 45.67 12.37 -3.33
N THR A 51 44.43 11.91 -3.13
CA THR A 51 44.12 10.75 -2.29
C THR A 51 43.11 9.85 -3.01
N LYS A 52 43.55 8.64 -3.38
CA LYS A 52 42.70 7.61 -4.02
C LYS A 52 41.85 6.93 -2.95
N SER A 53 40.58 7.31 -2.85
CA SER A 53 39.52 6.53 -2.19
C SER A 53 38.71 5.79 -3.26
N LYS A 54 38.39 4.50 -3.02
CA LYS A 54 37.73 3.61 -4.00
C LYS A 54 36.20 3.71 -4.05
N TYR A 55 35.53 4.47 -3.16
CA TYR A 55 34.07 4.36 -3.00
C TYR A 55 33.30 5.66 -2.73
N PHE A 56 33.83 6.84 -3.07
CA PHE A 56 33.04 8.07 -2.97
C PHE A 56 33.10 8.87 -4.27
N ASN A 57 32.08 8.67 -5.11
CA ASN A 57 31.29 9.71 -5.79
C ASN A 57 30.38 9.05 -6.86
N PRO A 58 29.06 9.30 -6.88
CA PRO A 58 28.19 8.85 -7.97
C PRO A 58 28.62 9.48 -9.32
N PRO A 59 28.54 8.74 -10.46
CA PRO A 59 29.05 9.23 -11.75
C PRO A 59 28.25 10.43 -12.26
N LYS A 60 28.92 11.49 -12.73
CA LYS A 60 28.26 12.71 -13.25
C LYS A 60 27.71 12.59 -14.68
N THR A 61 28.03 11.53 -15.42
CA THR A 61 27.45 11.23 -16.74
C THR A 61 27.56 9.72 -17.04
N LEU A 62 26.44 9.10 -17.43
CA LEU A 62 26.38 7.69 -17.84
C LEU A 62 26.75 7.54 -19.34
N PRO A 63 27.57 6.55 -19.73
CA PRO A 63 27.83 6.28 -21.14
C PRO A 63 26.64 5.58 -21.81
N ASN A 64 26.28 6.02 -23.03
CA ASN A 64 25.20 5.43 -23.82
C ASN A 64 25.52 3.99 -24.23
N PRO A 65 24.57 3.04 -24.14
CA PRO A 65 24.74 1.69 -24.67
C PRO A 65 24.86 1.70 -26.20
N LYS A 66 25.78 0.89 -26.74
CA LYS A 66 25.87 0.64 -28.19
C LYS A 66 24.65 -0.19 -28.64
N SER A 67 23.89 0.33 -29.59
CA SER A 67 22.70 -0.31 -30.16
C SER A 67 23.06 -1.50 -31.05
N PRO A 68 22.49 -2.71 -30.83
CA PRO A 68 22.56 -3.82 -31.77
C PRO A 68 21.46 -3.74 -32.85
N PRO A 69 21.66 -4.34 -34.04
CA PRO A 69 20.75 -4.22 -35.17
C PRO A 69 19.43 -4.94 -34.91
N ALA A 70 18.33 -4.29 -35.29
CA ALA A 70 16.97 -4.72 -35.02
C ALA A 70 16.50 -5.80 -36.00
N THR A 71 16.18 -7.01 -35.51
CA THR A 71 14.98 -7.78 -35.92
C THR A 71 14.79 -9.06 -35.07
N LYS A 72 13.52 -9.37 -34.70
CA LYS A 72 13.02 -10.55 -33.94
C LYS A 72 13.25 -10.62 -32.40
N VAL A 73 13.44 -9.50 -31.71
CA VAL A 73 13.77 -9.46 -30.26
C VAL A 73 12.56 -9.39 -29.30
N LYS A 74 11.39 -8.92 -29.75
CA LYS A 74 10.27 -8.58 -28.83
C LYS A 74 9.64 -9.79 -28.11
N LYS A 75 9.40 -10.91 -28.81
CA LYS A 75 8.73 -12.09 -28.21
C LYS A 75 9.59 -12.81 -27.18
N ARG A 76 10.88 -13.02 -27.51
CA ARG A 76 11.86 -13.62 -26.58
C ARG A 76 12.13 -12.78 -25.32
N LYS A 77 12.03 -11.45 -25.40
CA LYS A 77 12.21 -10.58 -24.23
C LYS A 77 11.05 -10.66 -23.24
N VAL A 78 9.81 -10.72 -23.73
CA VAL A 78 8.61 -10.84 -22.86
C VAL A 78 8.61 -12.19 -22.16
N ASP A 79 8.88 -13.27 -22.89
CA ASP A 79 8.91 -14.63 -22.33
C ASP A 79 10.00 -14.77 -21.24
N GLN A 80 11.15 -14.11 -21.40
CA GLN A 80 12.22 -14.11 -20.40
C GLN A 80 11.85 -13.28 -19.16
N GLN A 81 11.29 -12.09 -19.35
CA GLN A 81 10.90 -11.19 -18.26
C GLN A 81 9.79 -11.81 -17.39
N GLU A 82 8.83 -12.50 -18.00
CA GLU A 82 7.80 -13.25 -17.28
C GLU A 82 8.40 -14.44 -16.52
N GLN A 83 9.34 -15.18 -17.12
CA GLN A 83 10.04 -16.26 -16.40
C GLN A 83 10.84 -15.74 -15.20
N ASP A 84 11.48 -14.59 -15.34
CA ASP A 84 12.29 -13.95 -14.29
C ASP A 84 11.39 -13.47 -13.13
N ALA A 85 10.23 -12.86 -13.43
CA ALA A 85 9.26 -12.45 -12.42
C ALA A 85 8.69 -13.65 -11.63
N GLN A 86 8.40 -14.75 -12.34
CA GLN A 86 7.88 -15.97 -11.75
C GLN A 86 8.95 -16.64 -10.88
N GLY A 87 10.21 -16.60 -11.32
CA GLY A 87 11.37 -17.05 -10.57
C GLY A 87 11.55 -16.25 -9.28
N ASN A 88 11.52 -14.92 -9.37
CA ASN A 88 11.65 -14.01 -8.23
C ASN A 88 10.52 -14.23 -7.20
N LEU A 89 9.26 -14.28 -7.63
CA LEU A 89 8.15 -14.57 -6.73
C LEU A 89 8.30 -15.91 -6.03
N THR A 90 8.75 -16.94 -6.77
CA THR A 90 9.00 -18.27 -6.20
C THR A 90 10.12 -18.24 -5.18
N TRP A 91 11.16 -17.44 -5.40
CA TRP A 91 12.24 -17.25 -4.45
C TRP A 91 11.76 -16.54 -3.18
N LEU A 92 11.03 -15.42 -3.31
CA LEU A 92 10.43 -14.71 -2.18
C LEU A 92 9.55 -15.65 -1.34
N TRP A 93 8.67 -16.42 -1.97
CA TRP A 93 7.80 -17.34 -1.26
C TRP A 93 8.51 -18.51 -0.57
N LYS A 94 9.79 -18.78 -0.85
CA LYS A 94 10.59 -19.77 -0.12
C LYS A 94 11.29 -19.18 1.11
N LYS A 95 11.42 -17.86 1.21
CA LYS A 95 12.10 -17.19 2.32
C LYS A 95 11.19 -17.12 3.55
N LYS A 96 11.81 -17.03 4.73
CA LYS A 96 11.08 -16.73 5.97
C LYS A 96 10.51 -15.31 5.88
N ASP A 97 9.33 -15.11 6.45
CA ASP A 97 8.66 -13.80 6.45
C ASP A 97 9.56 -12.72 7.10
N THR A 98 9.62 -11.55 6.46
CA THR A 98 10.43 -10.41 6.91
C THR A 98 9.70 -9.09 6.66
N GLU A 99 10.17 -8.04 7.33
CA GLU A 99 9.67 -6.67 7.15
C GLU A 99 10.33 -5.92 5.98
N VAL A 100 11.12 -6.62 5.15
CA VAL A 100 11.80 -6.02 3.99
C VAL A 100 10.75 -5.60 2.96
N VAL A 101 10.83 -4.36 2.49
CA VAL A 101 10.00 -3.85 1.40
C VAL A 101 10.36 -4.58 0.11
N VAL A 102 9.35 -5.12 -0.55
CA VAL A 102 9.49 -5.85 -1.83
C VAL A 102 8.74 -5.18 -2.96
N ALA A 103 7.75 -4.33 -2.66
CA ALA A 103 7.13 -3.47 -3.64
C ALA A 103 6.71 -2.11 -3.04
N VAL A 104 6.72 -1.08 -3.88
CA VAL A 104 6.21 0.27 -3.58
C VAL A 104 5.21 0.62 -4.67
N LEU A 105 3.95 0.79 -4.30
CA LEU A 105 2.86 1.06 -5.24
C LEU A 105 2.42 2.52 -5.15
N PRO A 106 2.09 3.16 -6.29
CA PRO A 106 1.48 4.48 -6.27
C PRO A 106 0.08 4.41 -5.65
N SER A 107 -0.25 5.39 -4.81
CA SER A 107 -1.63 5.59 -4.32
C SER A 107 -2.42 6.52 -5.25
N GLN A 108 -3.75 6.47 -5.13
CA GLN A 108 -4.66 7.46 -5.73
C GLN A 108 -4.32 8.88 -5.25
N MET A 109 -3.94 9.00 -3.97
CA MET A 109 -3.54 10.28 -3.40
C MET A 109 -2.13 10.61 -3.87
N LYS A 110 -2.01 11.66 -4.70
CA LYS A 110 -0.73 12.10 -5.25
C LYS A 110 0.31 12.33 -4.14
N GLY A 111 1.49 11.72 -4.31
CA GLY A 111 2.59 11.81 -3.35
C GLY A 111 2.52 10.82 -2.19
N HIS A 112 1.43 10.05 -2.06
CA HIS A 112 1.36 8.92 -1.15
C HIS A 112 1.77 7.63 -1.87
N ILE A 113 2.49 6.79 -1.14
CA ILE A 113 2.92 5.47 -1.60
C ILE A 113 2.38 4.40 -0.66
N LEU A 114 2.15 3.22 -1.21
CA LEU A 114 1.79 2.02 -0.46
C LEU A 114 3.00 1.09 -0.45
N LEU A 115 3.43 0.70 0.73
CA LEU A 115 4.54 -0.23 0.90
C LEU A 115 3.98 -1.64 1.02
N ILE A 116 4.52 -2.56 0.24
CA ILE A 116 4.28 -4.00 0.42
C ILE A 116 5.57 -4.62 0.94
N ARG A 117 5.52 -5.10 2.17
CA ARG A 117 6.59 -5.88 2.80
C ARG A 117 6.54 -7.33 2.36
N HIS A 118 7.65 -8.03 2.53
CA HIS A 118 7.80 -9.42 2.20
C HIS A 118 6.76 -10.30 2.93
N CYS A 119 6.59 -10.09 4.24
CA CYS A 119 5.57 -10.79 5.03
C CYS A 119 4.15 -10.56 4.50
N GLU A 120 3.82 -9.34 4.09
CA GLU A 120 2.52 -8.97 3.51
C GLU A 120 2.34 -9.68 2.14
N LEU A 121 3.33 -9.63 1.24
CA LEU A 121 3.30 -10.36 -0.04
C LEU A 121 3.15 -11.88 0.17
N CYS A 122 3.72 -12.43 1.24
CA CYS A 122 3.61 -13.85 1.58
C CYS A 122 2.20 -14.28 2.00
N SER A 123 1.31 -13.34 2.34
CA SER A 123 -0.11 -13.62 2.55
C SER A 123 -0.81 -14.14 1.28
N LEU A 124 -0.23 -13.89 0.09
CA LEU A 124 -0.67 -14.46 -1.18
C LEU A 124 -0.20 -15.91 -1.40
N ARG A 125 0.59 -16.49 -0.49
CA ARG A 125 0.86 -17.93 -0.57
C ARG A 125 -0.45 -18.73 -0.50
N PRO A 126 -0.52 -19.93 -1.10
CA PRO A 126 -1.73 -20.74 -1.06
C PRO A 126 -2.21 -20.99 0.38
N HIS A 127 -3.52 -20.91 0.58
CA HIS A 127 -4.21 -21.19 1.85
C HIS A 127 -3.93 -20.21 3.01
N GLN A 128 -3.28 -19.07 2.74
CA GLN A 128 -3.08 -17.99 3.72
C GLN A 128 -4.21 -16.96 3.65
N TRP A 129 -4.43 -16.22 4.73
CA TRP A 129 -5.34 -15.07 4.75
C TRP A 129 -4.61 -13.84 4.24
N LEU A 130 -5.21 -13.10 3.30
CA LEU A 130 -4.63 -11.85 2.81
C LEU A 130 -4.60 -10.80 3.91
N THR A 131 -3.53 -10.01 3.93
CA THR A 131 -3.47 -8.79 4.76
C THR A 131 -4.18 -7.64 4.06
N GLY A 132 -4.59 -6.63 4.83
CA GLY A 132 -5.26 -5.45 4.29
C GLY A 132 -4.36 -4.67 3.34
N GLU A 133 -3.06 -4.61 3.62
CA GLU A 133 -2.06 -3.92 2.81
C GLU A 133 -1.98 -4.50 1.38
N VAL A 134 -2.08 -5.83 1.23
CA VAL A 134 -2.12 -6.49 -0.07
C VAL A 134 -3.42 -6.16 -0.82
N ILE A 135 -4.57 -6.23 -0.14
CA ILE A 135 -5.87 -5.95 -0.77
C ILE A 135 -5.91 -4.50 -1.25
N GLU A 136 -5.48 -3.55 -0.41
CA GLU A 136 -5.41 -2.13 -0.72
C GLU A 136 -4.44 -1.86 -1.88
N GLY A 137 -3.24 -2.43 -1.83
CA GLY A 137 -2.27 -2.34 -2.93
C GLY A 137 -2.86 -2.78 -4.27
N VAL A 138 -3.54 -3.93 -4.29
CA VAL A 138 -4.18 -4.44 -5.52
C VAL A 138 -5.34 -3.56 -5.97
N PHE A 139 -6.13 -2.99 -5.06
CA PHE A 139 -7.20 -2.04 -5.44
C PHE A 139 -6.61 -0.83 -6.18
N HIS A 140 -5.51 -0.27 -5.70
CA HIS A 140 -4.86 0.85 -6.36
C HIS A 140 -4.29 0.49 -7.73
N VAL A 141 -3.63 -0.68 -7.85
CA VAL A 141 -3.13 -1.19 -9.14
C VAL A 141 -4.28 -1.42 -10.13
N ALA A 142 -5.38 -2.01 -9.68
CA ALA A 142 -6.55 -2.25 -10.53
C ALA A 142 -7.24 -0.93 -10.94
N ALA A 143 -7.37 0.03 -10.03
CA ALA A 143 -8.01 1.30 -10.32
C ALA A 143 -7.22 2.12 -11.35
N ASP A 144 -5.89 2.07 -11.30
CA ASP A 144 -5.03 2.65 -12.33
C ASP A 144 -5.22 1.93 -13.68
N LYS A 145 -5.12 0.60 -13.66
CA LYS A 145 -5.30 -0.25 -14.85
C LYS A 145 -6.64 -0.02 -15.57
N PHE A 146 -7.72 0.16 -14.82
CA PHE A 146 -9.06 0.42 -15.37
C PHE A 146 -9.39 1.92 -15.51
N ALA A 147 -8.44 2.80 -15.27
CA ALA A 147 -8.57 4.26 -15.41
C ALA A 147 -9.75 4.86 -14.60
N VAL A 148 -9.99 4.35 -13.39
CA VAL A 148 -11.07 4.81 -12.50
C VAL A 148 -10.58 5.61 -11.29
N LEU A 149 -9.27 5.89 -11.16
CA LEU A 149 -8.69 6.68 -10.07
C LEU A 149 -9.26 8.10 -9.92
N ASN A 150 -9.83 8.69 -10.98
CA ASN A 150 -10.47 10.02 -10.90
C ASN A 150 -12.00 9.94 -10.69
N LYS A 151 -12.58 8.74 -10.71
CA LYS A 151 -14.02 8.51 -10.59
C LYS A 151 -14.40 7.86 -9.26
N MET A 152 -13.58 6.94 -8.78
CA MET A 152 -13.82 6.19 -7.55
C MET A 152 -12.83 6.61 -6.47
N TYR A 153 -13.31 6.98 -5.29
CA TYR A 153 -12.46 7.17 -4.13
C TYR A 153 -12.12 5.82 -3.48
N LEU A 154 -10.84 5.49 -3.41
CA LEU A 154 -10.35 4.30 -2.72
C LEU A 154 -10.16 4.62 -1.24
N LEU A 155 -11.10 4.17 -0.43
CA LEU A 155 -11.10 4.40 1.01
C LEU A 155 -10.30 3.28 1.69
N ASN A 156 -9.37 3.64 2.57
CA ASN A 156 -8.61 2.66 3.34
C ASN A 156 -9.55 1.85 4.26
N HIS A 157 -9.31 0.54 4.33
CA HIS A 157 -10.14 -0.42 5.05
C HIS A 157 -10.29 -0.14 6.56
N TYR A 158 -9.29 0.46 7.22
CA TYR A 158 -9.40 0.87 8.62
C TYR A 158 -10.45 1.97 8.78
N THR A 159 -10.39 2.99 7.91
CA THR A 159 -11.35 4.10 7.94
C THR A 159 -12.75 3.60 7.60
N ALA A 160 -12.88 2.74 6.57
CA ALA A 160 -14.16 2.12 6.25
C ALA A 160 -14.73 1.30 7.42
N SER A 161 -13.90 0.52 8.12
CA SER A 161 -14.32 -0.26 9.28
C SER A 161 -14.79 0.64 10.43
N VAL A 162 -14.08 1.75 10.70
CA VAL A 162 -14.52 2.73 11.71
C VAL A 162 -15.84 3.40 11.30
N ILE A 163 -16.02 3.73 10.03
CA ILE A 163 -17.27 4.30 9.54
C ILE A 163 -18.43 3.34 9.77
N LEU A 164 -18.28 2.06 9.40
CA LEU A 164 -19.35 1.08 9.52
C LEU A 164 -19.59 0.63 10.96
N PHE A 165 -18.55 0.40 11.75
CA PHE A 165 -18.66 -0.33 13.03
C PHE A 165 -18.16 0.46 14.25
N GLY A 166 -17.44 1.56 14.04
CA GLY A 166 -16.85 2.34 15.13
C GLY A 166 -17.86 3.16 15.93
N ASP A 167 -17.48 3.48 17.17
CA ASP A 167 -18.26 4.39 18.00
C ASP A 167 -18.16 5.85 17.52
N ARG A 168 -18.92 6.75 18.16
CA ARG A 168 -18.95 8.17 17.80
C ARG A 168 -17.60 8.88 17.94
N THR A 169 -16.78 8.48 18.91
CA THR A 169 -15.45 9.06 19.18
C THR A 169 -14.46 8.63 18.10
N GLN A 170 -14.47 7.34 17.73
CA GLN A 170 -13.65 6.81 16.65
C GLN A 170 -14.06 7.41 15.29
N LEU A 171 -15.36 7.54 15.04
CA LEU A 171 -15.88 8.12 13.80
C LEU A 171 -15.37 9.56 13.56
N ILE A 172 -15.24 10.30 14.66
CA ILE A 172 -14.76 11.68 14.68
C ILE A 172 -13.30 11.81 14.21
N SER A 173 -12.40 10.93 14.68
CA SER A 173 -10.99 10.95 14.28
C SER A 173 -10.81 10.53 12.82
N HIS A 174 -11.79 9.82 12.26
CA HIS A 174 -11.82 9.32 10.88
C HIS A 174 -12.74 10.16 9.97
N SER A 175 -12.94 11.43 10.33
CA SER A 175 -13.86 12.34 9.65
C SER A 175 -13.37 12.85 8.29
N LEU A 176 -12.13 12.56 7.90
CA LEU A 176 -11.52 12.93 6.60
C LEU A 176 -11.80 14.39 6.16
N PRO A 177 -11.46 15.41 6.98
CA PRO A 177 -11.87 16.80 6.74
C PRO A 177 -11.32 17.44 5.46
N LYS A 178 -10.30 16.84 4.84
CA LYS A 178 -9.66 17.32 3.60
C LYS A 178 -10.18 16.63 2.33
N VAL A 179 -11.09 15.66 2.47
CA VAL A 179 -11.68 14.93 1.36
C VAL A 179 -13.04 15.55 1.03
N ASN A 180 -13.37 15.69 -0.25
CA ASN A 180 -14.72 16.03 -0.70
C ASN A 180 -15.24 14.87 -1.57
N PHE A 181 -16.25 14.15 -1.08
CA PHE A 181 -16.82 13.00 -1.77
C PHE A 181 -17.65 13.37 -3.00
N ASP A 182 -18.11 14.62 -3.15
CA ASP A 182 -18.79 15.08 -4.38
C ASP A 182 -17.86 15.06 -5.60
N ASN A 183 -16.53 14.99 -5.39
CA ASN A 183 -15.54 14.84 -6.46
C ASN A 183 -15.42 13.39 -6.96
N SER A 184 -16.21 12.47 -6.43
CA SER A 184 -16.20 11.05 -6.81
C SER A 184 -17.61 10.60 -7.16
N GLU A 185 -17.71 9.62 -8.04
CA GLU A 185 -18.97 8.99 -8.44
C GLU A 185 -19.23 7.71 -7.60
N ALA A 186 -18.20 7.20 -6.93
CA ALA A 186 -18.29 6.07 -6.03
C ALA A 186 -17.17 6.07 -4.98
N VAL A 187 -17.36 5.28 -3.91
CA VAL A 187 -16.31 4.88 -2.98
C VAL A 187 -16.17 3.37 -3.04
N LEU A 188 -14.93 2.88 -3.07
CA LEU A 188 -14.63 1.46 -2.97
C LEU A 188 -13.66 1.21 -1.81
N SER A 189 -13.97 0.19 -1.02
CA SER A 189 -13.17 -0.25 0.12
C SER A 189 -13.47 -1.71 0.41
N PHE A 190 -12.88 -2.23 1.46
CA PHE A 190 -13.20 -3.50 2.08
C PHE A 190 -13.15 -3.30 3.60
N VAL A 191 -13.69 -4.25 4.37
CA VAL A 191 -13.71 -4.19 5.84
C VAL A 191 -13.42 -5.56 6.45
N LEU A 192 -12.75 -5.57 7.61
CA LEU A 192 -12.50 -6.78 8.37
C LEU A 192 -13.60 -6.98 9.40
N VAL A 193 -14.40 -8.02 9.23
CA VAL A 193 -15.47 -8.39 10.15
C VAL A 193 -14.96 -9.49 11.09
N ASN A 194 -15.28 -9.37 12.39
CA ASN A 194 -14.91 -10.33 13.44
C ASN A 194 -13.41 -10.69 13.48
N ASN A 195 -12.54 -9.78 13.05
CA ASN A 195 -11.09 -9.96 12.95
C ASN A 195 -10.64 -11.16 12.10
N ASN A 196 -11.50 -11.69 11.22
CA ASN A 196 -11.18 -12.90 10.46
C ASN A 196 -11.83 -13.03 9.08
N HIS A 197 -12.70 -12.10 8.68
CA HIS A 197 -13.44 -12.23 7.43
C HIS A 197 -13.52 -10.91 6.67
N TRP A 198 -13.06 -10.90 5.43
CA TRP A 198 -13.09 -9.72 4.57
C TRP A 198 -14.41 -9.61 3.83
N LYS A 199 -15.04 -8.42 3.88
CA LYS A 199 -16.19 -8.04 3.03
C LYS A 199 -15.83 -6.87 2.13
N LEU A 200 -16.42 -6.80 0.94
CA LEU A 200 -16.26 -5.65 0.04
C LEU A 200 -17.27 -4.56 0.41
N LEU A 201 -16.83 -3.31 0.51
CA LEU A 201 -17.68 -2.14 0.63
C LEU A 201 -17.67 -1.36 -0.69
N TYR A 202 -18.83 -1.23 -1.32
CA TYR A 202 -19.01 -0.43 -2.53
C TYR A 202 -20.15 0.56 -2.33
N ILE A 203 -19.85 1.86 -2.41
CA ILE A 203 -20.84 2.95 -2.31
C ILE A 203 -20.95 3.56 -3.71
N HIS A 204 -22.11 3.40 -4.33
CA HIS A 204 -22.38 3.88 -5.68
C HIS A 204 -23.30 5.09 -5.63
N ALA A 205 -22.74 6.29 -5.86
CA ALA A 205 -23.45 7.55 -5.63
C ALA A 205 -24.63 7.74 -6.59
N ASN A 206 -24.46 7.36 -7.85
CA ASN A 206 -25.48 7.53 -8.89
C ASN A 206 -26.79 6.79 -8.58
N THR A 207 -26.72 5.62 -7.93
CA THR A 207 -27.93 4.88 -7.51
C THR A 207 -28.28 5.07 -6.04
N SER A 208 -27.49 5.87 -5.31
CA SER A 208 -27.58 6.05 -3.86
C SER A 208 -27.56 4.72 -3.10
N THR A 209 -26.77 3.74 -3.57
CA THR A 209 -26.75 2.39 -3.02
C THR A 209 -25.42 2.08 -2.34
N VAL A 210 -25.49 1.47 -1.16
CA VAL A 210 -24.35 0.90 -0.44
C VAL A 210 -24.46 -0.62 -0.52
N PHE A 211 -23.38 -1.27 -0.94
CA PHE A 211 -23.24 -2.73 -0.98
C PHE A 211 -22.15 -3.15 0.02
N LEU A 212 -22.50 -4.02 0.95
CA LEU A 212 -21.56 -4.69 1.84
C LEU A 212 -21.53 -6.17 1.49
N VAL A 213 -20.75 -6.49 0.46
CA VAL A 213 -20.80 -7.78 -0.23
C VAL A 213 -19.95 -8.81 0.50
N ASP A 214 -20.56 -9.94 0.83
CA ASP A 214 -19.98 -10.99 1.65
C ASP A 214 -19.50 -12.16 0.77
N PRO A 215 -18.18 -12.43 0.67
CA PRO A 215 -17.68 -13.61 -0.02
C PRO A 215 -18.26 -14.94 0.48
N ALA A 216 -18.70 -15.00 1.73
CA ALA A 216 -19.35 -16.15 2.32
C ALA A 216 -20.87 -16.07 2.12
N GLN A 217 -21.54 -17.22 2.02
CA GLN A 217 -22.99 -17.26 1.91
C GLN A 217 -23.64 -16.62 3.15
N SER A 218 -24.20 -15.43 3.00
CA SER A 218 -24.95 -14.75 4.06
C SER A 218 -26.37 -14.45 3.60
N ILE A 219 -27.36 -15.00 4.33
CA ILE A 219 -28.76 -14.59 4.17
C ILE A 219 -29.02 -13.14 4.60
N LYS A 220 -28.03 -12.51 5.26
CA LYS A 220 -28.13 -11.16 5.84
C LYS A 220 -27.46 -10.10 4.98
N GLU A 221 -26.98 -10.41 3.78
CA GLU A 221 -26.24 -9.42 2.98
C GLU A 221 -27.03 -8.13 2.72
N LEU A 222 -28.35 -8.25 2.48
CA LEU A 222 -29.22 -7.07 2.35
C LEU A 222 -29.30 -6.29 3.65
N ASP A 223 -29.56 -6.95 4.78
CA ASP A 223 -29.63 -6.32 6.11
C ASP A 223 -28.30 -5.62 6.48
N ASP A 224 -27.18 -6.29 6.22
CA ASP A 224 -25.82 -5.77 6.42
C ASP A 224 -25.58 -4.52 5.57
N SER A 225 -26.03 -4.54 4.31
CA SER A 225 -25.93 -3.40 3.39
C SER A 225 -26.86 -2.24 3.78
N GLU A 226 -28.06 -2.53 4.28
CA GLU A 226 -28.98 -1.53 4.81
C GLU A 226 -28.43 -0.88 6.08
N HIS A 227 -27.82 -1.68 6.96
CA HIS A 227 -27.12 -1.17 8.12
C HIS A 227 -25.95 -0.28 7.70
N ALA A 228 -25.13 -0.74 6.75
CA ALA A 228 -24.03 0.06 6.21
C ALA A 228 -24.52 1.39 5.63
N ALA A 229 -25.62 1.40 4.87
CA ALA A 229 -26.22 2.63 4.34
C ALA A 229 -26.61 3.63 5.44
N LYS A 230 -27.20 3.17 6.55
CA LYS A 230 -27.51 4.01 7.72
C LYS A 230 -26.24 4.61 8.32
N ARG A 231 -25.18 3.81 8.48
CA ARG A 231 -23.89 4.24 9.01
C ARG A 231 -23.19 5.26 8.11
N ILE A 232 -23.26 5.07 6.79
CA ILE A 232 -22.78 6.07 5.81
C ILE A 232 -23.55 7.38 5.92
N GLN A 233 -24.88 7.33 6.06
CA GLN A 233 -25.68 8.54 6.27
C GLN A 233 -25.28 9.29 7.55
N GLU A 234 -25.07 8.57 8.66
CA GLU A 234 -24.62 9.14 9.93
C GLU A 234 -23.24 9.80 9.80
N TYR A 235 -22.32 9.17 9.06
CA TYR A 235 -20.99 9.69 8.79
C TYR A 235 -21.03 11.05 8.07
N PHE A 236 -21.80 11.17 6.99
CA PHE A 236 -21.93 12.44 6.27
C PHE A 236 -22.61 13.52 7.11
N ARG A 237 -23.65 13.18 7.89
CA ARG A 237 -24.27 14.12 8.84
C ARG A 237 -23.29 14.61 9.91
N MET A 238 -22.41 13.73 10.38
CA MET A 238 -21.34 14.07 11.32
C MET A 238 -20.35 15.05 10.66
N ARG A 239 -19.91 14.78 9.42
CA ARG A 239 -19.03 15.68 8.66
C ARG A 239 -19.63 17.09 8.50
N ARG A 240 -20.93 17.19 8.19
CA ARG A 240 -21.65 18.48 8.17
C ARG A 240 -21.59 19.20 9.50
N THR A 241 -22.00 18.52 10.57
CA THR A 241 -22.07 19.13 11.90
C THR A 241 -20.71 19.59 12.41
N ARG A 242 -19.65 18.81 12.13
CA ARG A 242 -18.31 19.05 12.69
C ARG A 242 -17.46 20.01 11.84
N HIS A 243 -17.54 19.86 10.52
CA HIS A 243 -16.62 20.52 9.58
C HIS A 243 -17.33 21.43 8.57
N SER A 244 -18.66 21.55 8.65
CA SER A 244 -19.48 22.26 7.65
C SER A 244 -19.33 21.69 6.23
N ILE A 245 -18.92 20.43 6.09
CA ILE A 245 -18.80 19.75 4.80
C ILE A 245 -20.16 19.11 4.46
N THR A 246 -20.72 19.46 3.30
CA THR A 246 -22.07 19.06 2.90
C THR A 246 -22.10 17.95 1.85
N ASP A 247 -20.97 17.29 1.60
CA ASP A 247 -20.84 16.23 0.61
C ASP A 247 -21.74 15.03 0.92
N TRP A 248 -22.56 14.65 -0.05
CA TRP A 248 -23.51 13.53 0.05
C TRP A 248 -24.45 13.50 1.27
N VAL A 249 -24.59 14.60 2.02
CA VAL A 249 -25.35 14.63 3.28
C VAL A 249 -26.84 14.41 3.07
N ASP A 250 -27.37 14.91 1.94
CA ASP A 250 -28.79 14.85 1.60
C ASP A 250 -29.13 13.68 0.67
N VAL A 251 -28.13 12.87 0.30
CA VAL A 251 -28.34 11.61 -0.43
C VAL A 251 -29.08 10.64 0.49
N LYS A 252 -30.13 10.00 -0.04
CA LYS A 252 -30.90 8.97 0.66
C LYS A 252 -30.30 7.60 0.38
N TRP A 253 -29.30 7.22 1.17
CA TRP A 253 -28.61 5.94 0.99
C TRP A 253 -29.51 4.75 1.31
N LYS A 254 -29.46 3.72 0.46
CA LYS A 254 -30.12 2.42 0.67
C LYS A 254 -29.13 1.27 0.57
N GLY A 255 -29.44 0.15 1.22
CA GLY A 255 -28.71 -1.10 1.02
C GLY A 255 -29.03 -1.74 -0.34
N GLY A 256 -28.10 -2.53 -0.86
CA GLY A 256 -28.30 -3.35 -2.05
C GLY A 256 -27.55 -4.67 -1.98
N VAL A 257 -27.88 -5.58 -2.89
CA VAL A 257 -27.22 -6.89 -3.05
C VAL A 257 -26.56 -6.91 -4.43
N MET A 258 -25.39 -7.53 -4.53
CA MET A 258 -24.68 -7.72 -5.80
C MET A 258 -24.60 -9.22 -6.11
N GLY A 259 -24.82 -9.62 -7.37
CA GLY A 259 -24.59 -11.01 -7.76
C GLY A 259 -23.10 -11.32 -7.78
N HIS A 260 -22.66 -12.36 -7.07
CA HIS A 260 -21.25 -12.80 -7.07
C HIS A 260 -21.10 -14.29 -6.74
N PRO A 261 -19.96 -14.91 -7.10
CA PRO A 261 -19.62 -16.26 -6.68
C PRO A 261 -19.34 -16.31 -5.17
N LEU A 262 -19.64 -17.44 -4.55
CA LEU A 262 -19.37 -17.69 -3.13
C LEU A 262 -18.03 -18.39 -2.96
N GLN A 263 -17.27 -18.02 -1.92
CA GLN A 263 -16.07 -18.74 -1.55
C GLN A 263 -16.41 -20.16 -1.10
N THR A 264 -15.53 -21.12 -1.38
CA THR A 264 -15.71 -22.53 -0.99
C THR A 264 -14.68 -23.01 0.04
N ASP A 265 -13.87 -22.10 0.57
CA ASP A 265 -12.88 -22.37 1.60
C ASP A 265 -12.89 -21.28 2.70
N GLY A 266 -12.15 -21.50 3.79
CA GLY A 266 -12.09 -20.57 4.92
C GLY A 266 -10.93 -19.56 4.87
N CYS A 267 -10.31 -19.34 3.71
CA CYS A 267 -9.08 -18.53 3.61
C CYS A 267 -9.02 -17.60 2.40
N SER A 268 -9.96 -17.72 1.46
CA SER A 268 -9.92 -17.00 0.19
C SER A 268 -10.82 -15.75 0.16
N CYS A 269 -11.45 -15.36 1.27
CA CYS A 269 -12.33 -14.18 1.32
C CYS A 269 -11.64 -12.92 0.79
N GLY A 270 -10.38 -12.67 1.16
CA GLY A 270 -9.60 -11.55 0.63
C GLY A 270 -9.38 -11.61 -0.88
N VAL A 271 -9.11 -12.80 -1.43
CA VAL A 271 -8.94 -12.99 -2.89
C VAL A 271 -10.26 -12.74 -3.61
N VAL A 272 -11.36 -13.26 -3.08
CA VAL A 272 -12.72 -13.06 -3.63
C VAL A 272 -13.12 -11.59 -3.57
N VAL A 273 -12.84 -10.87 -2.48
CA VAL A 273 -13.01 -9.40 -2.37
C VAL A 273 -12.26 -8.67 -3.46
N VAL A 274 -10.98 -9.00 -3.68
CA VAL A 274 -10.18 -8.40 -4.77
C VAL A 274 -10.80 -8.67 -6.14
N LYS A 275 -11.27 -9.90 -6.41
CA LYS A 275 -11.90 -10.24 -7.68
C LYS A 275 -13.20 -9.46 -7.91
N MET A 276 -14.04 -9.33 -6.88
CA MET A 276 -15.25 -8.51 -6.96
C MET A 276 -14.94 -7.03 -7.19
N ALA A 277 -13.93 -6.48 -6.49
CA ALA A 277 -13.48 -5.10 -6.68
C ALA A 277 -13.00 -4.85 -8.12
N LYS A 278 -12.19 -5.75 -8.68
CA LYS A 278 -11.73 -5.65 -10.08
C LYS A 278 -12.91 -5.65 -11.05
N ALA A 279 -13.91 -6.50 -10.86
CA ALA A 279 -15.12 -6.53 -11.69
C ALA A 279 -15.94 -5.23 -11.59
N VAL A 280 -16.04 -4.64 -10.38
CA VAL A 280 -16.69 -3.34 -10.16
C VAL A 280 -15.94 -2.23 -10.90
N MET A 281 -14.61 -2.17 -10.79
CA MET A 281 -13.79 -1.16 -11.46
C MET A 281 -13.85 -1.29 -13.00
N GLU A 282 -13.77 -2.52 -13.52
CA GLU A 282 -13.81 -2.79 -14.95
C GLU A 282 -15.18 -2.44 -15.57
N SER A 283 -16.26 -2.64 -14.84
CA SER A 283 -17.63 -2.39 -15.32
C SER A 283 -18.11 -0.96 -15.06
N PHE A 284 -17.34 -0.14 -14.32
CA PHE A 284 -17.77 1.18 -13.87
C PHE A 284 -18.15 2.09 -15.07
N PRO A 285 -19.32 2.76 -15.06
CA PRO A 285 -20.21 3.04 -13.92
C PRO A 285 -21.35 2.03 -13.70
N LEU A 286 -21.34 0.88 -14.37
CA LEU A 286 -22.36 -0.15 -14.18
C LEU A 286 -22.07 -0.97 -12.91
N ILE A 287 -23.13 -1.47 -12.26
CA ILE A 287 -23.01 -2.45 -11.19
C ILE A 287 -22.95 -3.84 -11.85
N PRO A 288 -21.84 -4.58 -11.74
CA PRO A 288 -21.70 -5.86 -12.42
C PRO A 288 -22.53 -6.97 -11.75
N ASN A 289 -22.90 -7.98 -12.53
CA ASN A 289 -23.16 -9.32 -12.01
C ASN A 289 -21.85 -10.11 -12.10
N VAL A 290 -21.18 -10.29 -10.97
CA VAL A 290 -19.81 -10.80 -10.92
C VAL A 290 -19.81 -12.31 -11.16
N ASN A 291 -18.86 -12.78 -11.98
CA ASN A 291 -18.70 -14.20 -12.27
C ASN A 291 -17.22 -14.59 -12.37
N PHE A 292 -16.82 -15.57 -11.59
CA PHE A 292 -15.51 -16.24 -11.63
C PHE A 292 -15.58 -17.56 -10.86
N GLU A 293 -14.60 -18.44 -11.08
CA GLU A 293 -14.52 -19.73 -10.40
C GLU A 293 -13.97 -19.57 -8.97
N CYS A 294 -14.47 -20.37 -8.01
CA CYS A 294 -13.98 -20.37 -6.63
C CYS A 294 -13.19 -21.63 -6.22
N SER A 295 -12.81 -22.49 -7.18
CA SER A 295 -12.11 -23.73 -6.86
C SER A 295 -10.73 -23.47 -6.24
N LYS A 296 -10.23 -24.44 -5.47
CA LYS A 296 -8.89 -24.37 -4.86
C LYS A 296 -7.78 -24.14 -5.91
N LYS A 297 -7.90 -24.75 -7.09
CA LYS A 297 -6.93 -24.59 -8.19
C LYS A 297 -6.98 -23.17 -8.75
N TYR A 298 -8.17 -22.62 -8.94
CA TYR A 298 -8.36 -21.24 -9.40
C TYR A 298 -7.80 -20.25 -8.37
N MET A 299 -8.19 -20.36 -7.10
CA MET A 299 -7.72 -19.47 -6.04
C MET A 299 -6.20 -19.49 -5.87
N LYS A 300 -5.56 -20.66 -6.02
CA LYS A 300 -4.10 -20.78 -6.03
C LYS A 300 -3.46 -20.02 -7.21
N ARG A 301 -4.08 -20.06 -8.38
CA ARG A 301 -3.61 -19.35 -9.58
C ARG A 301 -3.79 -17.83 -9.42
N GLU A 302 -4.99 -17.39 -9.03
CA GLU A 302 -5.27 -15.96 -8.83
C GLU A 302 -4.35 -15.34 -7.80
N ARG A 303 -4.10 -16.01 -6.67
CA ARG A 303 -3.12 -15.55 -5.67
C ARG A 303 -1.73 -15.27 -6.26
N ARG A 304 -1.28 -16.12 -7.17
CA ARG A 304 0.00 -15.93 -7.86
C ARG A 304 -0.07 -14.76 -8.83
N GLU A 305 -1.13 -14.66 -9.61
CA GLU A 305 -1.36 -13.55 -10.54
C GLU A 305 -1.39 -12.21 -9.80
N LEU A 306 -2.10 -12.12 -8.68
CA LEU A 306 -2.12 -10.92 -7.83
C LEU A 306 -0.73 -10.55 -7.29
N ALA A 307 0.07 -11.53 -6.87
CA ALA A 307 1.42 -11.27 -6.39
C ALA A 307 2.33 -10.72 -7.50
N LEU A 308 2.19 -11.27 -8.72
CA LEU A 308 2.92 -10.79 -9.89
C LEU A 308 2.47 -9.38 -10.28
N GLU A 309 1.16 -9.09 -10.28
CA GLU A 309 0.63 -7.75 -10.53
C GLU A 309 1.21 -6.71 -9.57
N ILE A 310 1.35 -7.04 -8.28
CA ILE A 310 1.98 -6.16 -7.28
C ILE A 310 3.46 -5.91 -7.60
N LEU A 311 4.20 -6.97 -7.92
CA LEU A 311 5.64 -6.85 -8.22
C LEU A 311 5.86 -6.07 -9.52
N GLU A 312 5.02 -6.28 -10.53
CA GLU A 312 5.09 -5.58 -11.82
C GLU A 312 4.73 -4.10 -11.70
N ALA A 313 3.74 -3.77 -10.87
CA ALA A 313 3.33 -2.38 -10.63
C ALA A 313 4.25 -1.60 -9.68
N SER A 314 5.24 -2.28 -9.08
CA SER A 314 6.17 -1.66 -8.14
C SER A 314 7.05 -0.61 -8.81
N VAL A 315 7.10 0.59 -8.22
CA VAL A 315 8.05 1.66 -8.58
C VAL A 315 9.28 1.67 -7.67
N PHE A 316 9.49 0.61 -6.90
CA PHE A 316 10.59 0.52 -5.94
C PHE A 316 11.94 0.34 -6.65
N ASP A 317 12.85 1.29 -6.45
CA ASP A 317 14.24 1.18 -6.89
C ASP A 317 15.12 0.70 -5.72
N GLU A 318 15.44 -0.59 -5.73
CA GLU A 318 16.21 -1.26 -4.68
C GLU A 318 17.70 -0.89 -4.65
N HIS A 319 18.20 -0.18 -5.67
CA HIS A 319 19.56 0.33 -5.72
C HIS A 319 19.69 1.75 -5.16
N THR A 320 18.58 2.49 -5.11
CA THR A 320 18.57 3.90 -4.67
C THR A 320 17.93 4.05 -3.28
N TYR A 321 16.92 3.25 -2.94
CA TYR A 321 16.15 3.41 -1.71
C TYR A 321 16.42 2.27 -0.72
N CYS A 322 16.33 2.60 0.57
CA CYS A 322 16.46 1.60 1.63
C CYS A 322 15.33 0.57 1.57
N ALA A 323 15.69 -0.72 1.50
CA ALA A 323 14.74 -1.83 1.43
C ALA A 323 14.01 -2.14 2.75
N MET A 324 14.13 -1.29 3.78
CA MET A 324 13.31 -1.36 5.00
C MET A 324 12.30 -0.22 5.12
N CYS A 325 12.62 0.98 4.62
CA CYS A 325 11.78 2.16 4.77
C CYS A 325 11.37 2.83 3.46
N ALA A 326 11.88 2.34 2.32
CA ALA A 326 11.70 2.90 0.98
C ALA A 326 12.07 4.40 0.88
N ALA A 327 13.03 4.86 1.69
CA ALA A 327 13.49 6.25 1.72
C ALA A 327 14.99 6.37 1.46
N LEU A 328 15.41 7.55 1.00
CA LEU A 328 16.82 7.92 0.83
C LEU A 328 17.51 8.22 2.16
N ARG A 329 16.76 8.66 3.17
CA ARG A 329 17.29 9.05 4.48
C ARG A 329 16.58 8.29 5.58
N PRO A 330 17.29 7.90 6.66
CA PRO A 330 16.70 7.20 7.77
C PRO A 330 15.80 8.14 8.58
N PRO A 331 14.78 7.60 9.28
CA PRO A 331 13.97 8.41 10.20
C PRO A 331 14.84 8.99 11.32
N GLY A 332 14.73 10.30 11.57
CA GLY A 332 15.26 10.95 12.78
C GLY A 332 16.78 11.16 12.85
N SER A 333 17.54 10.86 11.80
CA SER A 333 18.99 11.11 11.75
C SER A 333 19.41 11.82 10.47
N PRO A 334 20.26 12.87 10.53
CA PRO A 334 20.85 13.48 9.34
C PRO A 334 22.01 12.65 8.76
N ILE A 335 22.65 11.81 9.57
CA ILE A 335 23.73 10.92 9.15
C ILE A 335 23.10 9.63 8.63
N THR A 336 23.52 9.22 7.43
CA THR A 336 23.02 8.02 6.76
C THR A 336 24.15 7.04 6.55
N ASP A 337 24.14 5.97 7.34
CA ASP A 337 25.05 4.84 7.16
C ASP A 337 24.33 3.77 6.34
N TRP A 338 24.92 3.43 5.20
CA TRP A 338 24.36 2.45 4.26
C TRP A 338 25.11 1.12 4.35
N VAL A 339 24.37 0.03 4.33
CA VAL A 339 24.90 -1.33 4.19
C VAL A 339 24.21 -2.02 3.02
N GLN A 340 24.99 -2.71 2.19
CA GLN A 340 24.49 -3.48 1.05
C GLN A 340 24.52 -4.97 1.37
N CYS A 341 23.50 -5.71 0.96
CA CYS A 341 23.50 -7.16 1.02
C CYS A 341 24.43 -7.75 -0.04
N ASP A 342 25.30 -8.68 0.33
CA ASP A 342 26.20 -9.34 -0.64
C ASP A 342 25.47 -10.32 -1.58
N ASP A 343 24.33 -10.87 -1.16
CA ASP A 343 23.58 -11.87 -1.95
C ASP A 343 22.56 -11.28 -2.92
N CYS A 344 21.90 -10.19 -2.54
CA CYS A 344 20.82 -9.60 -3.34
C CYS A 344 21.05 -8.14 -3.70
N GLU A 345 22.20 -7.57 -3.31
CA GLU A 345 22.64 -6.21 -3.66
C GLU A 345 21.70 -5.07 -3.19
N ARG A 346 20.67 -5.39 -2.40
CA ARG A 346 19.75 -4.41 -1.82
C ARG A 346 20.43 -3.56 -0.76
N TRP A 347 20.08 -2.28 -0.75
CA TRP A 347 20.61 -1.29 0.18
C TRP A 347 19.71 -1.08 1.39
N TYR A 348 20.34 -0.86 2.54
CA TYR A 348 19.67 -0.66 3.82
C TYR A 348 20.35 0.46 4.61
N HIS A 349 19.55 1.25 5.34
CA HIS A 349 20.09 2.07 6.41
C HIS A 349 20.45 1.20 7.60
N ALA A 350 21.64 1.37 8.17
CA ALA A 350 22.05 0.69 9.39
C ALA A 350 21.04 0.94 10.54
N GLN A 351 20.49 2.16 10.59
CA GLN A 351 19.48 2.57 11.57
C GLN A 351 18.16 1.80 11.40
N CYS A 352 17.71 1.57 10.16
CA CYS A 352 16.50 0.79 9.89
C CYS A 352 16.64 -0.69 10.22
N LEU A 353 17.88 -1.19 10.31
CA LEU A 353 18.21 -2.54 10.75
C LEU A 353 18.52 -2.62 12.25
N ALA A 354 18.46 -1.50 12.98
CA ALA A 354 18.89 -1.37 14.37
C ALA A 354 20.32 -1.91 14.62
N MET A 355 21.22 -1.73 13.65
CA MET A 355 22.61 -2.18 13.77
C MET A 355 23.40 -1.25 14.69
N ASP A 356 24.12 -1.82 15.66
CA ASP A 356 25.08 -1.06 16.46
C ASP A 356 26.37 -0.76 15.67
N SER A 357 27.21 0.14 16.17
CA SER A 357 28.45 0.52 15.46
C SER A 357 29.44 -0.62 15.26
N ARG A 358 29.40 -1.68 16.07
CA ARG A 358 30.28 -2.85 15.92
C ARG A 358 29.75 -3.75 14.82
N ASP A 359 28.45 -4.01 14.79
CA ASP A 359 27.80 -4.81 13.76
C ASP A 359 27.89 -4.13 12.41
N PHE A 360 27.75 -2.80 12.36
CA PHE A 360 27.97 -2.02 11.14
C PHE A 360 29.40 -2.16 10.62
N LYS A 361 30.42 -1.95 11.45
CA LYS A 361 31.83 -2.12 11.05
C LYS A 361 32.16 -3.54 10.58
N LYS A 362 31.53 -4.56 11.17
CA LYS A 362 31.67 -5.96 10.70
C LYS A 362 31.06 -6.16 9.32
N ALA A 363 29.87 -5.59 9.09
CA ALA A 363 29.21 -5.66 7.78
C ALA A 363 29.93 -4.81 6.71
N GLU A 364 30.59 -3.72 7.10
CA GLU A 364 31.35 -2.86 6.18
C GLU A 364 32.62 -3.55 5.67
N THR A 365 33.22 -4.43 6.46
CA THR A 365 34.52 -5.06 6.16
C THR A 365 34.42 -6.55 5.82
N GLY A 366 33.25 -7.15 6.02
CA GLY A 366 33.02 -8.58 5.90
C GLY A 366 31.75 -8.89 5.13
N TYR A 367 31.53 -10.18 4.89
CA TYR A 367 30.34 -10.66 4.20
C TYR A 367 29.10 -10.52 5.08
N TRP A 368 28.04 -9.90 4.55
CA TRP A 368 26.79 -9.61 5.23
C TRP A 368 25.58 -9.91 4.35
N ASN A 369 24.66 -10.70 4.91
CA ASN A 369 23.37 -11.01 4.31
C ASN A 369 22.24 -10.24 5.00
N CYS A 370 21.36 -9.64 4.21
CA CYS A 370 20.17 -8.96 4.71
C CYS A 370 19.15 -9.94 5.29
N PRO A 371 18.14 -9.46 6.05
CA PRO A 371 17.09 -10.33 6.61
C PRO A 371 16.37 -11.22 5.59
N LEU A 372 16.28 -10.79 4.32
CA LEU A 372 15.63 -11.57 3.25
C LEU A 372 16.53 -12.69 2.70
N CYS A 373 17.86 -12.53 2.75
CA CYS A 373 18.82 -13.52 2.25
C CYS A 373 19.27 -14.52 3.32
N LYS A 374 19.17 -14.16 4.60
CA LYS A 374 19.45 -15.02 5.76
C LYS A 374 18.59 -16.30 5.81
#